data_AF-A0A1I7SY75-F1
#
_entry.id   AF-A0A1I7SY75-F1
#
_cell.length_a   1.000
_cell.length_b   1.000
_cell.length_c   1.000
_cell.angle_alpha   90.00
_cell.angle_beta   90.00
_cell.angle_gamma   90.00
#
_symmetry.space_group_name_H-M   'P 1'
#
loop_
_entity.id
_entity.type
_entity.pdbx_description
1 polymer ?
#
loop_
_entity_poly.entity_id
_entity_poly.type
_entity_poly.pdbx_seq_one_letter_code
_entity_poly.pdbx_strand_id
1 'polypeptide(L)'
;MKAPELVNELYEKIGKERLTIKIVATENAEKLCRIQKLEFDEVVYEDRDEWSMWRERGDSVLHIGFKIKIYSKRSFSELRKWADSALIAPLDANTMAKIANGICDNLVTSVIRAWDFSKPCYFAPAMNTHMWENPLTMQHRTVLKSQLKFKEICPIQKELICGDSGVGAMASVGTIVSLVAALVRDQQAVRSSAH
;
A
#
# COMPACT_ATOMS: atom_id res chain seq x y z
N MET A 1 11.05 -5.34 8.33
CA MET A 1 9.82 -5.12 7.53
C MET A 1 9.24 -6.50 7.27
N LYS A 2 7.95 -6.70 7.51
CA LYS A 2 7.29 -8.03 7.41
C LYS A 2 6.51 -8.20 6.09
N ALA A 3 6.95 -7.53 5.03
CA ALA A 3 6.19 -7.46 3.78
C ALA A 3 6.09 -8.84 3.06
N PRO A 4 7.17 -9.65 2.92
CA PRO A 4 7.04 -10.98 2.34
C PRO A 4 6.19 -11.93 3.21
N GLU A 5 6.36 -11.89 4.54
CA GLU A 5 5.53 -12.63 5.50
C GLU A 5 4.04 -12.32 5.30
N LEU A 6 3.70 -11.03 5.17
CA LEU A 6 2.34 -10.60 4.91
C LEU A 6 1.78 -11.12 3.58
N VAL A 7 2.57 -11.05 2.50
CA VAL A 7 2.14 -11.53 1.19
C VAL A 7 1.91 -13.05 1.19
N ASN A 8 2.83 -13.80 1.81
CA ASN A 8 2.71 -15.25 1.94
C ASN A 8 1.47 -15.65 2.74
N GLU A 9 1.27 -15.06 3.92
CA GLU A 9 0.08 -15.35 4.75
C GLU A 9 -1.23 -14.96 4.06
N LEU A 10 -1.24 -13.89 3.25
CA LEU A 10 -2.40 -13.52 2.45
C LEU A 10 -2.76 -14.62 1.44
N TYR A 11 -1.78 -15.16 0.72
CA TYR A 11 -2.04 -16.26 -0.21
C TYR A 11 -2.38 -17.57 0.48
N GLU A 12 -1.75 -17.90 1.60
CA GLU A 12 -2.10 -19.10 2.36
C GLU A 12 -3.55 -19.05 2.85
N LYS A 13 -4.02 -17.88 3.29
CA LYS A 13 -5.37 -17.71 3.83
C LYS A 13 -6.45 -17.53 2.76
N ILE A 14 -6.14 -16.85 1.66
CA ILE A 14 -7.14 -16.46 0.64
C ILE A 14 -7.00 -17.28 -0.64
N GLY A 15 -5.80 -17.75 -0.98
CA GLY A 15 -5.51 -18.45 -2.24
C GLY A 15 -5.12 -17.51 -3.39
N LYS A 16 -4.15 -17.94 -4.21
CA LYS A 16 -3.65 -17.19 -5.38
C LYS A 16 -4.72 -17.06 -6.49
N GLU A 17 -5.74 -17.90 -6.48
CA GLU A 17 -6.86 -17.88 -7.41
C GLU A 17 -7.91 -16.79 -7.10
N ARG A 18 -7.98 -16.36 -5.84
CA ARG A 18 -8.94 -15.35 -5.35
C ARG A 18 -8.32 -13.99 -5.10
N LEU A 19 -7.00 -13.93 -4.96
CA LEU A 19 -6.25 -12.71 -4.68
C LEU A 19 -5.05 -12.59 -5.60
N THR A 20 -4.91 -11.43 -6.24
CA THR A 20 -3.69 -11.04 -6.96
C THR A 20 -3.11 -9.80 -6.31
N ILE A 21 -1.80 -9.81 -6.04
CA ILE A 21 -1.10 -8.72 -5.35
C ILE A 21 -0.10 -8.07 -6.31
N LYS A 22 -0.02 -6.75 -6.26
CA LYS A 22 1.07 -5.96 -6.86
C LYS A 22 1.67 -5.10 -5.78
N ILE A 23 2.99 -5.06 -5.71
CA ILE A 23 3.71 -4.37 -4.64
C ILE A 23 4.27 -3.08 -5.21
N VAL A 24 3.98 -1.96 -4.56
CA VAL A 24 4.58 -0.66 -4.89
C VAL A 24 5.42 -0.23 -3.70
N ALA A 25 6.71 0.03 -3.93
CA ALA A 25 7.65 0.38 -2.89
C ALA A 25 8.19 1.79 -3.09
N THR A 26 8.35 2.54 -1.99
CA THR A 26 9.16 3.76 -2.00
C THR A 26 10.65 3.38 -2.05
N GLU A 27 11.50 4.31 -2.50
CA GLU A 27 12.95 4.10 -2.51
C GLU A 27 13.51 3.67 -1.13
N ASN A 28 12.99 4.24 -0.04
CA ASN A 28 13.39 3.87 1.32
C ASN A 28 12.95 2.45 1.70
N ALA A 29 11.76 2.03 1.25
CA ALA A 29 11.29 0.66 1.46
C ALA A 29 12.13 -0.35 0.67
N GLU A 30 12.48 -0.04 -0.58
CA GLU A 30 13.37 -0.88 -1.42
C GLU A 30 14.73 -1.09 -0.74
N LYS A 31 15.35 -0.01 -0.27
CA LYS A 31 16.63 -0.07 0.48
C LYS A 31 16.50 -0.99 1.69
N LEU A 32 15.42 -0.89 2.44
CA LEU A 32 15.19 -1.73 3.61
C LEU A 32 15.00 -3.20 3.25
N CYS A 33 14.24 -3.50 2.19
CA CYS A 33 14.07 -4.86 1.66
C CYS A 33 15.41 -5.46 1.23
N ARG A 34 16.24 -4.69 0.53
CA ARG A 34 17.56 -5.12 0.08
C ARG A 34 18.51 -5.42 1.24
N ILE A 35 18.53 -4.57 2.27
CA ILE A 35 19.33 -4.78 3.49
C ILE A 35 18.89 -6.07 4.21
N GLN A 36 17.59 -6.31 4.27
CA GLN A 36 17.01 -7.48 4.93
C GLN A 36 16.97 -8.74 4.05
N LYS A 37 17.45 -8.65 2.80
CA LYS A 37 17.42 -9.73 1.80
C LYS A 37 16.02 -10.32 1.63
N LEU A 38 15.02 -9.45 1.54
CA LEU A 38 13.64 -9.83 1.34
C LEU A 38 13.39 -10.10 -0.16
N GLU A 39 12.85 -11.26 -0.47
CA GLU A 39 12.47 -11.68 -1.81
C GLU A 39 10.95 -11.70 -1.95
N PHE A 40 10.47 -11.39 -3.15
CA PHE A 40 9.05 -11.42 -3.50
C PHE A 40 8.89 -12.20 -4.80
N ASP A 41 7.88 -13.06 -4.85
CA ASP A 41 7.47 -13.70 -6.11
C ASP A 41 6.75 -12.69 -7.04
N GLU A 42 6.20 -11.63 -6.44
CA GLU A 42 5.41 -10.60 -7.08
C GLU A 42 6.25 -9.57 -7.84
N VAL A 43 5.62 -8.95 -8.83
CA VAL A 43 6.19 -7.76 -9.47
C VAL A 43 6.18 -6.59 -8.48
N VAL A 44 7.37 -6.12 -8.15
CA VAL A 44 7.60 -4.88 -7.39
C VAL A 44 7.75 -3.70 -8.36
N TYR A 45 6.93 -2.67 -8.16
CA TYR A 45 6.93 -1.42 -8.91
C TYR A 45 7.60 -0.32 -8.10
N GLU A 46 8.41 0.49 -8.78
CA GLU A 46 9.27 1.50 -8.18
C GLU A 46 9.20 2.82 -8.96
N ASP A 47 9.71 3.91 -8.35
CA ASP A 47 9.69 5.24 -8.95
C ASP A 47 10.37 5.29 -10.33
N ARG A 48 11.46 4.53 -10.53
CA ARG A 48 12.16 4.44 -11.83
C ARG A 48 11.30 3.81 -12.94
N ASP A 49 10.35 2.95 -12.57
CA ASP A 49 9.46 2.32 -13.54
C ASP A 49 8.49 3.34 -14.13
N GLU A 50 8.16 4.42 -13.41
CA GLU A 50 7.33 5.51 -13.90
C GLU A 50 8.04 6.30 -15.00
N TRP A 51 9.27 6.76 -14.74
CA TRP A 51 10.01 7.63 -15.67
C TRP A 51 10.57 6.92 -16.90
N SER A 52 10.88 5.62 -16.80
CA SER A 52 11.33 4.82 -17.96
C SER A 52 10.29 4.73 -19.09
N MET A 53 9.04 5.11 -18.79
CA MET A 53 7.89 5.09 -19.71
C MET A 53 7.59 6.44 -20.38
N TRP A 54 8.25 7.54 -19.98
CA TRP A 54 8.07 8.87 -20.56
C TRP A 54 9.23 9.19 -21.49
N ARG A 55 9.03 9.15 -22.82
CA ARG A 55 10.06 9.55 -23.79
C ARG A 55 9.59 10.66 -24.72
N GLU A 56 8.32 10.69 -25.11
CA GLU A 56 7.77 11.74 -25.98
C GLU A 56 6.36 12.19 -25.56
N ARG A 57 5.97 13.43 -25.94
CA ARG A 57 4.57 13.89 -25.78
C ARG A 57 3.68 13.03 -26.67
N GLY A 58 2.83 12.21 -26.07
CA GLY A 58 1.99 11.24 -26.78
C GLY A 58 2.29 9.79 -26.39
N ASP A 59 3.39 9.54 -25.66
CA ASP A 59 3.51 8.31 -24.89
C ASP A 59 2.35 8.24 -23.90
N SER A 60 1.68 7.09 -23.94
CA SER A 60 0.52 6.79 -23.13
C SER A 60 0.73 7.15 -21.65
N VAL A 61 0.08 8.25 -21.21
CA VAL A 61 -0.73 8.15 -20.00
C VAL A 61 -1.96 7.28 -20.37
N LEU A 62 -1.73 6.00 -20.67
CA LEU A 62 -2.65 5.07 -21.36
C LEU A 62 -3.72 5.75 -22.25
N HIS A 63 -3.38 6.03 -23.50
CA HIS A 63 -4.38 6.14 -24.57
C HIS A 63 -3.94 5.25 -25.74
N ILE A 64 -4.41 4.00 -25.68
CA ILE A 64 -4.62 3.00 -26.74
C ILE A 64 -3.54 2.94 -27.84
N GLY A 65 -2.70 1.92 -27.76
CA GLY A 65 -1.84 1.44 -28.85
C GLY A 65 -1.33 0.05 -28.55
N PHE A 66 -1.58 -0.91 -29.45
CA PHE A 66 -1.19 -2.31 -29.31
C PHE A 66 0.35 -2.43 -29.25
N LYS A 67 0.89 -2.81 -28.08
CA LYS A 67 2.29 -3.21 -27.91
C LYS A 67 2.33 -4.63 -27.35
N ILE A 68 3.00 -5.54 -28.06
CA ILE A 68 3.38 -6.85 -27.52
C ILE A 68 4.63 -6.62 -26.66
N LYS A 69 4.46 -6.67 -25.33
CA LYS A 69 5.57 -6.71 -24.37
C LYS A 69 5.44 -7.99 -23.56
N ILE A 70 6.44 -8.88 -23.68
CA ILE A 70 6.60 -10.03 -22.80
C ILE A 70 7.02 -9.46 -21.44
N TYR A 71 6.07 -9.35 -20.50
CA TYR A 71 6.15 -8.68 -19.18
C TYR A 71 6.24 -7.14 -19.22
N SER A 72 5.09 -6.45 -19.30
CA SER A 72 5.03 -4.99 -19.10
C SER A 72 4.67 -4.63 -17.66
N LYS A 73 5.60 -3.96 -16.95
CA LYS A 73 5.26 -3.11 -15.81
C LYS A 73 4.25 -2.02 -16.25
N ARG A 74 3.56 -1.39 -15.30
CA ARG A 74 2.36 -0.55 -15.44
C ARG A 74 2.61 0.80 -14.74
N SER A 75 2.07 1.87 -15.30
CA SER A 75 2.10 3.24 -14.75
C SER A 75 1.21 3.38 -13.49
N PHE A 76 1.34 4.48 -12.73
CA PHE A 76 0.49 4.73 -11.56
C PHE A 76 -1.02 4.75 -11.88
N SER A 77 -1.39 5.32 -13.04
CA SER A 77 -2.76 5.39 -13.54
C SER A 77 -3.31 3.98 -13.80
N GLU A 78 -2.49 3.10 -14.37
CA GLU A 78 -2.82 1.71 -14.59
C GLU A 78 -2.95 0.90 -13.31
N LEU A 79 -2.09 1.16 -12.32
CA LEU A 79 -2.12 0.50 -11.02
C LEU A 79 -3.42 0.84 -10.28
N ARG A 80 -3.83 2.12 -10.24
CA ARG A 80 -5.14 2.50 -9.67
C ARG A 80 -6.30 1.79 -10.41
N LYS A 81 -6.29 1.82 -11.74
CA LYS A 81 -7.41 1.25 -12.52
C LYS A 81 -7.52 -0.25 -12.27
N TRP A 82 -6.38 -0.94 -12.23
CA TRP A 82 -6.29 -2.38 -11.99
C TRP A 82 -6.72 -2.78 -10.57
N ALA A 83 -6.35 -2.02 -9.55
CA ALA A 83 -6.56 -2.40 -8.16
C ALA A 83 -8.04 -2.26 -7.77
N ASP A 84 -8.62 -3.30 -7.16
CA ASP A 84 -9.95 -3.24 -6.52
C ASP A 84 -9.89 -2.60 -5.13
N SER A 85 -8.73 -2.69 -4.47
CA SER A 85 -8.46 -2.09 -3.16
C SER A 85 -6.98 -1.74 -3.01
N ALA A 86 -6.66 -0.88 -2.04
CA ALA A 86 -5.28 -0.55 -1.68
C ALA A 86 -5.01 -0.84 -0.20
N LEU A 87 -3.78 -1.27 0.10
CA LEU A 87 -3.26 -1.43 1.45
C LEU A 87 -1.86 -0.80 1.52
N ILE A 88 -1.67 0.15 2.43
CA ILE A 88 -0.38 0.75 2.73
C ILE A 88 0.14 0.16 4.04
N ALA A 89 1.09 -0.78 3.97
CA ALA A 89 1.61 -1.48 5.13
C ALA A 89 3.11 -1.86 4.95
N PRO A 90 4.02 -1.30 5.76
CA PRO A 90 3.81 -0.24 6.74
C PRO A 90 3.54 1.13 6.08
N LEU A 91 2.78 1.99 6.74
CA LEU A 91 2.72 3.43 6.46
C LEU A 91 3.62 4.18 7.46
N ASP A 92 4.75 4.71 7.00
CA ASP A 92 5.62 5.54 7.83
C ASP A 92 5.08 6.97 8.01
N ALA A 93 5.64 7.70 8.98
CA ALA A 93 5.19 9.06 9.30
C ALA A 93 5.38 10.05 8.13
N ASN A 94 6.45 9.87 7.35
CA ASN A 94 6.79 10.75 6.22
C ASN A 94 5.79 10.61 5.08
N THR A 95 5.52 9.39 4.63
CA THR A 95 4.54 9.08 3.59
C THR A 95 3.14 9.48 4.05
N MET A 96 2.81 9.26 5.32
CA MET A 96 1.53 9.70 5.88
C MET A 96 1.38 11.23 5.82
N ALA A 97 2.42 11.98 6.17
CA ALA A 97 2.43 13.44 6.06
C ALA A 97 2.29 13.89 4.60
N LYS A 98 3.00 13.25 3.66
CA LYS A 98 2.88 13.55 2.23
C LYS A 98 1.45 13.36 1.73
N ILE A 99 0.84 12.20 2.02
CA ILE A 99 -0.55 11.91 1.63
C ILE A 99 -1.51 12.93 2.23
N ALA A 100 -1.39 13.23 3.52
CA ALA A 100 -2.28 14.17 4.20
C ALA A 100 -2.18 15.61 3.64
N ASN A 101 -1.00 16.01 3.15
CA ASN A 101 -0.77 17.32 2.56
C ASN A 101 -0.89 17.31 1.02
N GLY A 102 -1.26 16.18 0.41
CA GLY A 102 -1.45 16.07 -1.04
C GLY A 102 -0.18 16.07 -1.88
N ILE A 103 0.99 15.81 -1.27
CA ILE A 103 2.28 15.67 -1.96
C ILE A 103 2.31 14.32 -2.70
N CYS A 104 2.62 14.36 -3.99
CA CYS A 104 2.72 13.19 -4.88
C CYS A 104 4.04 13.20 -5.67
N ASP A 105 5.14 12.99 -4.96
CA ASP A 105 6.51 13.09 -5.49
C ASP A 105 7.18 11.73 -5.75
N ASN A 106 6.45 10.63 -5.55
CA ASN A 106 6.90 9.27 -5.85
C ASN A 106 5.72 8.38 -6.27
N LEU A 107 5.99 7.18 -6.78
CA LEU A 107 4.99 6.29 -7.37
C LEU A 107 3.88 5.95 -6.36
N VAL A 108 4.23 5.64 -5.11
CA VAL A 108 3.27 5.34 -4.04
C VAL A 108 2.32 6.51 -3.82
N THR A 109 2.86 7.71 -3.61
CA THR A 109 2.05 8.91 -3.34
C THR A 109 1.27 9.37 -4.56
N SER A 110 1.78 9.17 -5.78
CA SER A 110 1.05 9.40 -7.04
C SER A 110 -0.15 8.46 -7.20
N VAL A 111 0.00 7.16 -6.94
CA VAL A 111 -1.12 6.20 -6.94
C VAL A 111 -2.20 6.61 -5.94
N ILE A 112 -1.81 6.99 -4.73
CA ILE A 112 -2.75 7.37 -3.66
C ILE A 112 -3.41 8.73 -3.94
N ARG A 113 -2.66 9.73 -4.41
CA ARG A 113 -3.19 11.06 -4.73
C ARG A 113 -4.25 10.99 -5.83
N ALA A 114 -3.99 10.11 -6.78
CA ALA A 114 -4.90 9.81 -7.84
C ALA A 114 -5.78 8.63 -7.48
N TRP A 115 -6.09 8.27 -6.22
CA TRP A 115 -6.91 7.09 -5.86
C TRP A 115 -8.42 7.28 -6.10
N ASP A 116 -9.14 6.17 -6.32
CA ASP A 116 -10.61 6.17 -6.43
C ASP A 116 -11.25 6.02 -5.05
N PHE A 117 -11.92 7.05 -4.55
CA PHE A 117 -12.54 6.98 -3.21
C PHE A 117 -13.77 6.06 -3.16
N SER A 118 -14.29 5.58 -4.29
CA SER A 118 -15.27 4.48 -4.29
C SER A 118 -14.64 3.12 -3.95
N LYS A 119 -13.32 2.99 -4.11
CA LYS A 119 -12.56 1.77 -3.82
C LYS A 119 -11.95 1.83 -2.41
N PRO A 120 -12.05 0.74 -1.64
CA PRO A 120 -11.53 0.73 -0.28
C PRO A 120 -10.00 0.85 -0.26
N CYS A 121 -9.50 1.72 0.63
CA CYS A 121 -8.08 1.88 0.91
C CYS A 121 -7.83 1.75 2.41
N TYR A 122 -6.87 0.90 2.77
CA TYR A 122 -6.44 0.64 4.15
C TYR A 122 -5.02 1.14 4.36
N PHE A 123 -4.71 1.54 5.60
CA PHE A 123 -3.35 1.89 5.98
C PHE A 123 -3.01 1.37 7.36
N ALA A 124 -1.80 0.83 7.52
CA ALA A 124 -1.26 0.30 8.78
C ALA A 124 -0.05 1.13 9.20
N PRO A 125 -0.24 2.16 10.06
CA PRO A 125 0.86 3.00 10.53
C PRO A 125 1.95 2.19 11.23
N ALA A 126 3.21 2.54 10.98
CA ALA A 126 4.35 1.99 11.69
C ALA A 126 5.42 3.07 11.91
N MET A 127 5.63 3.46 13.16
CA MET A 127 6.59 4.49 13.55
C MET A 127 6.96 4.36 15.03
N ASN A 128 8.02 5.04 15.47
CA ASN A 128 8.36 5.10 16.89
C ASN A 128 7.26 5.80 17.69
N THR A 129 7.14 5.47 18.99
CA THR A 129 6.16 6.03 19.92
C THR A 129 6.09 7.55 19.93
N HIS A 130 7.23 8.24 19.95
CA HIS A 130 7.23 9.71 19.92
C HIS A 130 6.70 10.29 18.61
N MET A 131 6.91 9.59 17.49
CA MET A 131 6.29 9.97 16.21
C MET A 131 4.79 9.71 16.23
N TRP A 132 4.35 8.62 16.85
CA TRP A 132 2.92 8.28 16.97
C TRP A 132 2.16 9.29 17.84
N GLU A 133 2.75 9.70 18.96
CA GLU A 133 2.17 10.67 19.90
C GLU A 133 2.26 12.11 19.41
N ASN A 134 3.02 12.37 18.35
CA ASN A 134 3.15 13.71 17.78
C ASN A 134 1.78 14.24 17.31
N PRO A 135 1.40 15.49 17.65
CA PRO A 135 0.13 16.08 17.21
C PRO A 135 -0.08 16.07 15.69
N LEU A 136 0.99 16.18 14.90
CA LEU A 136 0.92 16.11 13.44
C LEU A 136 0.53 14.71 12.96
N THR A 137 0.93 13.66 13.65
CA THR A 137 0.47 12.29 13.34
C THR A 137 -1.03 12.17 13.56
N MET A 138 -1.56 12.69 14.66
CA MET A 138 -3.01 12.73 14.90
C MET A 138 -3.74 13.52 13.80
N GLN A 139 -3.23 14.69 13.42
CA GLN A 139 -3.80 15.51 12.35
C GLN A 139 -3.81 14.76 11.01
N HIS A 140 -2.67 14.18 10.60
CA HIS A 140 -2.58 13.46 9.33
C HIS A 140 -3.49 12.24 9.30
N ARG A 141 -3.54 11.45 10.38
CA ARG A 141 -4.47 10.32 10.50
C ARG A 141 -5.93 10.77 10.37
N THR A 142 -6.26 11.92 10.95
CA THR A 142 -7.60 12.50 10.85
C THR A 142 -7.93 12.88 9.41
N VAL A 143 -7.00 13.47 8.66
CA VAL A 143 -7.17 13.73 7.22
C VAL A 143 -7.44 12.43 6.45
N LEU A 144 -6.58 11.41 6.64
CA LEU A 144 -6.73 10.12 5.95
C LEU A 144 -8.07 9.44 6.25
N LYS A 145 -8.53 9.46 7.50
CA LYS A 145 -9.80 8.82 7.91
C LYS A 145 -11.02 9.63 7.54
N SER A 146 -11.01 10.93 7.83
CA SER A 146 -12.20 11.78 7.74
C SER A 146 -12.41 12.33 6.34
N GLN A 147 -11.34 12.75 5.66
CA GLN A 147 -11.43 13.34 4.32
C GLN A 147 -11.28 12.28 3.23
N LEU A 148 -10.25 11.43 3.32
CA LEU A 148 -10.00 10.40 2.30
C LEU A 148 -10.80 9.11 2.51
N LYS A 149 -11.49 8.97 3.65
CA LYS A 149 -12.27 7.78 4.03
C LYS A 149 -11.44 6.48 4.05
N PHE A 150 -10.13 6.61 4.26
CA PHE A 150 -9.26 5.45 4.38
C PHE A 150 -9.46 4.76 5.73
N LYS A 151 -9.34 3.43 5.72
CA LYS A 151 -9.55 2.58 6.90
C LYS A 151 -8.21 2.36 7.62
N GLU A 152 -8.12 2.89 8.83
CA GLU A 152 -6.96 2.71 9.68
C GLU A 152 -6.90 1.30 10.26
N ILE A 153 -5.74 0.65 10.16
CA ILE A 153 -5.38 -0.55 10.91
C ILE A 153 -4.45 -0.11 12.04
N CYS A 154 -5.01 0.03 13.24
CA CYS A 154 -4.30 0.63 14.37
C CYS A 154 -2.98 -0.09 14.68
N PRO A 155 -1.91 0.65 15.00
CA PRO A 155 -0.68 0.06 15.50
C PRO A 155 -0.91 -0.61 16.86
N ILE A 156 0.00 -1.52 17.22
CA ILE A 156 0.02 -2.19 18.51
C ILE A 156 1.08 -1.56 19.42
N GLN A 157 0.90 -1.76 20.71
CA GLN A 157 1.94 -1.51 21.71
C GLN A 157 2.95 -2.66 21.68
N LYS A 158 4.25 -2.35 21.74
CA LYS A 158 5.30 -3.33 21.99
C LYS A 158 6.18 -2.85 23.14
N GLU A 159 6.61 -3.79 23.97
CA GLU A 159 7.65 -3.56 24.97
C GLU A 159 9.00 -3.38 24.27
N LEU A 160 9.70 -2.31 24.61
CA LEU A 160 11.07 -2.08 24.20
C LEU A 160 12.01 -2.85 25.14
N ILE A 161 13.20 -3.18 24.62
CA ILE A 161 14.23 -3.91 25.37
C ILE A 161 14.66 -3.16 26.65
N CYS A 162 14.43 -1.85 26.73
CA CYS A 162 14.72 -1.01 27.89
C CYS A 162 13.63 -1.02 28.99
N GLY A 163 12.51 -1.74 28.80
CA GLY A 163 11.39 -1.77 29.75
C GLY A 163 10.30 -0.71 29.51
N ASP A 164 10.53 0.23 28.60
CA ASP A 164 9.50 1.19 28.17
C ASP A 164 8.54 0.52 27.18
N SER A 165 7.23 0.68 27.40
CA SER A 165 6.20 0.22 26.45
C SER A 165 5.66 1.40 25.66
N GLY A 166 5.46 1.24 24.36
CA GLY A 166 5.00 2.34 23.51
C GLY A 166 4.20 1.88 22.30
N VAL A 167 3.22 2.69 21.90
CA VAL A 167 2.37 2.44 20.73
C VAL A 167 3.08 2.94 19.47
N GLY A 168 2.99 2.19 18.38
CA GLY A 168 3.52 2.64 17.09
C GLY A 168 4.06 1.51 16.22
N ALA A 169 4.23 0.31 16.78
CA ALA A 169 4.53 -0.86 15.98
C ALA A 169 3.35 -1.19 15.06
N MET A 170 3.63 -1.53 13.80
CA MET A 170 2.61 -1.96 12.85
C MET A 170 1.74 -3.06 13.44
N ALA A 171 0.43 -3.05 13.11
CA ALA A 171 -0.46 -4.15 13.41
C ALA A 171 0.16 -5.50 13.02
N SER A 172 -0.22 -6.55 13.75
CA SER A 172 0.27 -7.90 13.45
C SER A 172 -0.13 -8.32 12.03
N VAL A 173 0.70 -9.15 11.39
CA VAL A 173 0.43 -9.66 10.05
C VAL A 173 -0.93 -10.37 10.02
N GLY A 174 -1.19 -11.26 10.98
CA GLY A 174 -2.48 -11.94 11.11
C GLY A 174 -3.69 -11.00 11.25
N THR A 175 -3.55 -9.84 11.89
CA THR A 175 -4.60 -8.80 11.94
C THR A 175 -4.86 -8.22 10.56
N ILE A 176 -3.81 -7.82 9.84
CA ILE A 176 -3.91 -7.26 8.49
C ILE A 176 -4.50 -8.29 7.53
N VAL A 177 -3.99 -9.53 7.54
CA VAL A 177 -4.47 -10.64 6.71
C VAL A 177 -5.95 -10.90 6.95
N SER A 178 -6.40 -10.91 8.21
CA SER A 178 -7.80 -11.18 8.53
C SER A 178 -8.74 -10.08 8.02
N LEU A 179 -8.32 -8.81 8.07
CA LEU A 179 -9.06 -7.69 7.50
C LEU A 179 -9.13 -7.76 5.97
N VAL A 180 -8.03 -8.05 5.29
CA VAL A 180 -8.00 -8.21 3.83
C VAL A 180 -8.83 -9.42 3.39
N ALA A 181 -8.77 -10.53 4.12
CA ALA A 181 -9.59 -11.71 3.83
C ALA A 181 -11.09 -11.43 3.96
N ALA A 182 -11.51 -10.63 4.95
CA ALA A 182 -12.89 -10.17 5.06
C ALA A 182 -13.29 -9.30 3.85
N LEU A 183 -12.43 -8.36 3.45
CA LEU A 183 -12.66 -7.51 2.29
C LEU A 183 -12.85 -8.32 0.99
N VAL A 184 -11.99 -9.32 0.76
CA VAL A 184 -12.08 -10.18 -0.44
C VAL A 184 -13.41 -10.95 -0.46
N ARG A 185 -13.86 -11.48 0.68
CA ARG A 185 -15.15 -12.16 0.79
C ARG A 185 -16.31 -11.22 0.48
N ASP A 186 -16.31 -10.01 1.03
CA ASP A 186 -17.37 -9.02 0.80
C ASP A 186 -17.45 -8.63 -0.69
N GLN A 187 -16.30 -8.42 -1.34
CA GLN A 187 -16.23 -8.10 -2.77
C GLN A 187 -16.72 -9.26 -3.66
N GLN A 188 -16.42 -10.50 -3.29
CA GLN A 188 -16.94 -11.68 -3.99
C GLN A 188 -18.46 -11.81 -3.84
N ALA A 189 -19.00 -11.59 -2.64
CA ALA A 189 -20.44 -11.62 -2.40
C ALA A 189 -21.19 -10.58 -3.26
N VAL A 190 -20.67 -9.34 -3.33
CA VAL A 190 -21.24 -8.28 -4.17
C VAL A 190 -21.19 -8.63 -5.66
N ARG A 191 -20.09 -9.23 -6.14
CA ARG A 191 -19.97 -9.66 -7.54
C ARG A 191 -20.90 -10.82 -7.89
N SER A 192 -21.08 -11.78 -6.98
CA SER A 192 -21.96 -12.94 -7.18
C SER A 192 -23.46 -12.59 -7.12
N SER A 193 -23.83 -11.48 -6.48
CA SER A 193 -25.22 -11.01 -6.41
C SER A 193 -25.60 -9.99 -7.49
N ALA A 194 -24.62 -9.58 -8.30
CA ALA A 194 -24.83 -8.75 -9.50
C ALA A 194 -24.98 -9.59 -10.79
N HIS A 195 -25.09 -10.91 -10.67
CA HIS A 195 -25.38 -11.87 -11.74
C HIS A 195 -26.63 -12.67 -11.37
#